data_AF-A0A914HAR2-F1
#
_entry.id   AF-A0A914HAR2-F1
#
_cell.length_a   1.000
_cell.length_b   1.000
_cell.length_c   1.000
_cell.angle_alpha   90.00
_cell.angle_beta   90.00
_cell.angle_gamma   90.00
#
_symmetry.space_group_name_H-M   'P 1'
#
loop_
_entity.id
_entity.type
_entity.pdbx_description
1 polymer ?
#
loop_
_entity_poly.entity_id
_entity_poly.type
_entity_poly.pdbx_seq_one_letter_code
_entity_poly.pdbx_strand_id
1 'polypeptide(L)'
;MGLPESTDPLPSKRAAADKAQRQALTAWRTKNNTIRSSASQLKNIQIRESLTREQLEERRRLHALCTGKRTKDGQDWIVYAGSVILRSEVHIFRQQMQTQSIPPSTPNTLSSKN
;
A
#
# COMPACT_ATOMS: atom_id res chain seq x y z
N MET A 1 -44.12 46.06 -35.50
CA MET A 1 -43.56 44.70 -35.59
C MET A 1 -42.11 44.84 -36.04
N GLY A 2 -41.16 44.98 -35.10
CA GLY A 2 -39.73 45.08 -35.41
C GLY A 2 -39.07 43.71 -35.22
N LEU A 3 -38.42 43.18 -36.25
CA LEU A 3 -37.63 41.95 -36.18
C LEU A 3 -36.34 42.23 -35.38
N PRO A 4 -35.89 41.29 -34.50
CA PRO A 4 -34.66 41.48 -33.75
C PRO A 4 -33.44 41.35 -34.66
N GLU A 5 -32.54 42.32 -34.51
CA GLU A 5 -31.26 42.46 -35.18
C GLU A 5 -30.37 41.23 -34.93
N SER A 6 -30.05 40.50 -36.00
CA SER A 6 -29.10 39.38 -35.99
C SER A 6 -27.72 39.92 -35.67
N THR A 7 -27.30 39.77 -34.41
CA THR A 7 -25.94 40.08 -33.98
C THR A 7 -25.02 38.91 -34.35
N ASP A 8 -24.69 38.82 -35.63
CA ASP A 8 -23.60 37.97 -36.09
C ASP A 8 -22.28 38.46 -35.45
N PRO A 9 -21.59 37.63 -34.64
CA PRO A 9 -20.33 38.05 -34.05
C PRO A 9 -19.29 38.20 -35.17
N LEU A 10 -18.74 39.42 -35.26
CA LEU A 10 -17.65 39.79 -36.15
C LEU A 10 -16.57 38.69 -36.24
N PRO A 11 -15.98 38.45 -37.43
CA PRO A 11 -15.13 37.28 -37.72
C PRO A 11 -13.95 37.09 -36.77
N SER A 12 -13.47 38.16 -36.14
CA SER A 12 -12.40 38.15 -35.12
C SER A 12 -12.77 37.36 -33.85
N LYS A 13 -14.03 37.45 -33.39
CA LYS A 13 -14.48 36.75 -32.18
C LYS A 13 -14.63 35.24 -32.39
N ARG A 14 -14.99 34.81 -33.62
CA ARG A 14 -15.07 33.38 -34.00
C ARG A 14 -13.70 32.72 -34.02
N ALA A 15 -12.69 33.38 -34.59
CA ALA A 15 -11.32 32.85 -34.62
C ALA A 15 -10.70 32.71 -33.22
N ALA A 16 -10.99 33.66 -32.31
CA ALA A 16 -10.55 33.59 -30.92
C ALA A 16 -11.23 32.43 -30.15
N ALA A 17 -12.54 32.22 -30.37
CA ALA A 17 -13.28 31.10 -29.78
C ALA A 17 -12.75 29.73 -30.27
N ASP A 18 -12.47 29.59 -31.57
CA ASP A 18 -11.87 28.39 -32.15
C ASP A 18 -10.47 28.11 -31.58
N LYS A 19 -9.67 29.16 -31.40
CA LYS A 19 -8.33 29.04 -30.77
C LYS A 19 -8.44 28.58 -29.32
N ALA A 20 -9.37 29.14 -28.55
CA ALA A 20 -9.61 28.75 -27.16
C ALA A 20 -10.09 27.30 -27.05
N GLN A 21 -10.99 26.86 -27.94
CA GLN A 21 -11.46 25.48 -27.97
C GLN A 21 -10.34 24.50 -28.32
N ARG A 22 -9.49 24.83 -29.30
CA ARG A 22 -8.32 24.00 -29.65
C ARG A 22 -7.32 23.90 -28.50
N GLN A 23 -7.08 25.00 -27.79
CA GLN A 23 -6.23 25.01 -26.60
C GLN A 23 -6.83 24.16 -25.46
N ALA A 24 -8.13 24.27 -25.21
CA ALA A 24 -8.82 23.46 -24.19
C ALA A 24 -8.78 21.96 -24.52
N LEU A 25 -9.02 21.58 -25.77
CA LEU A 25 -8.92 20.18 -26.22
C LEU A 25 -7.49 19.64 -26.11
N THR A 26 -6.49 20.48 -26.42
CA THR A 26 -5.08 20.10 -26.29
C THR A 26 -4.70 19.88 -24.82
N ALA A 27 -5.12 20.79 -23.93
CA ALA A 27 -4.90 20.68 -22.49
C ALA A 27 -5.61 19.45 -21.88
N TRP A 28 -6.81 19.12 -22.35
CA TRP A 28 -7.52 17.91 -21.93
C TRP A 28 -6.79 16.64 -22.38
N ARG A 29 -6.33 16.59 -23.64
CA ARG A 29 -5.58 15.47 -24.20
C ARG A 29 -4.26 15.24 -23.47
N THR A 30 -3.51 16.30 -23.18
CA THR A 30 -2.24 16.18 -22.44
C THR A 30 -2.47 15.68 -21.02
N LYS A 31 -3.45 16.22 -20.29
CA LYS A 31 -3.79 15.78 -18.92
C LYS A 31 -4.21 14.30 -18.87
N ASN A 32 -5.03 13.85 -19.82
CA ASN A 32 -5.45 12.45 -19.90
C ASN A 32 -4.31 11.50 -20.30
N ASN A 33 -3.38 11.95 -21.16
CA ASN A 33 -2.25 11.12 -21.55
C ASN A 33 -1.26 10.95 -20.39
N THR A 34 -1.07 11.97 -19.54
CA THR A 34 -0.28 11.86 -18.31
C THR A 34 -0.84 10.81 -17.35
N ILE A 35 -2.16 10.81 -17.13
CA ILE A 35 -2.84 9.82 -16.27
C ILE A 35 -2.69 8.40 -16.84
N ARG A 36 -2.81 8.24 -18.16
CA ARG A 36 -2.63 6.94 -18.81
C ARG A 36 -1.18 6.44 -18.74
N SER A 37 -0.22 7.36 -18.83
CA SER A 37 1.22 7.05 -18.72
C SER A 37 1.66 6.71 -17.29
N SER A 38 1.02 7.29 -16.26
CA SER A 38 1.27 6.93 -14.86
C SER A 38 0.54 5.65 -14.45
N ALA A 39 -0.59 5.30 -15.10
CA ALA A 39 -1.29 4.04 -14.85
C ALA A 39 -0.42 2.79 -15.13
N SER A 40 0.53 2.86 -16.09
CA SER A 40 1.53 1.80 -16.27
C SER A 40 2.53 1.66 -15.12
N GLN A 41 2.77 2.74 -14.36
CA GLN A 41 3.66 2.72 -13.18
C GLN A 41 2.97 2.09 -11.95
N LEU A 42 1.63 2.04 -11.94
CA LEU A 42 0.85 1.48 -10.84
C LEU A 42 0.59 -0.03 -10.98
N LYS A 43 0.94 -0.65 -12.12
CA LYS A 43 0.64 -2.07 -12.40
C LYS A 43 1.26 -3.06 -11.41
N ASN A 44 2.27 -2.65 -10.64
CA ASN A 44 2.99 -3.50 -9.69
C ASN A 44 2.88 -3.01 -8.24
N ILE A 45 1.90 -2.18 -7.90
CA ILE A 45 1.69 -1.79 -6.50
C ILE A 45 0.96 -2.93 -5.78
N GLN A 46 1.70 -3.71 -5.01
CA GLN A 46 1.11 -4.58 -4.02
C GLN A 46 0.56 -3.71 -2.88
N ILE A 47 -0.75 -3.49 -2.88
CA ILE A 47 -1.44 -2.82 -1.78
C ILE A 47 -1.44 -3.82 -0.62
N ARG A 48 -0.64 -3.55 0.41
CA ARG A 48 -0.72 -4.29 1.68
C ARG A 48 -1.85 -3.71 2.52
N GLU A 49 -2.56 -4.59 3.22
CA GLU A 49 -3.52 -4.16 4.23
C GLU A 49 -2.84 -3.26 5.26
N SER A 50 -3.49 -2.15 5.60
CA SER A 50 -3.04 -1.30 6.68
C SER A 50 -3.12 -2.08 7.99
N LEU A 51 -2.07 -1.96 8.82
CA LEU A 51 -2.10 -2.52 10.18
C LEU A 51 -3.33 -2.00 10.94
N THR A 52 -3.97 -2.88 11.70
CA THR A 52 -5.05 -2.48 12.61
C THR A 52 -4.51 -1.59 13.73
N ARG A 53 -5.39 -0.86 14.40
CA ARG A 53 -5.01 -0.02 15.55
C ARG A 53 -4.30 -0.84 16.64
N GLU A 54 -4.82 -2.01 16.95
CA GLU A 54 -4.25 -2.92 17.95
C GLU A 54 -2.84 -3.38 17.55
N GLN A 55 -2.62 -3.70 16.27
CA GLN A 55 -1.31 -4.07 15.76
C GLN A 55 -0.31 -2.91 15.83
N LEU A 56 -0.75 -1.68 15.59
CA LEU A 56 0.08 -0.49 15.74
C LEU A 56 0.46 -0.22 17.20
N GLU A 57 -0.49 -0.38 18.13
CA GLU A 57 -0.26 -0.24 19.56
C GLU A 57 0.72 -1.30 20.07
N GLU A 58 0.54 -2.56 19.66
CA GLU A 58 1.47 -3.63 20.02
C GLU A 58 2.87 -3.38 19.45
N ARG A 59 2.97 -2.93 18.20
CA ARG A 59 4.26 -2.54 17.61
C ARG A 59 4.94 -1.44 18.43
N ARG A 60 4.19 -0.40 18.84
CA ARG A 60 4.75 0.67 19.70
C ARG A 60 5.23 0.10 21.03
N ARG A 61 4.46 -0.79 21.65
CA ARG A 61 4.82 -1.46 22.91
C ARG A 61 6.13 -2.23 22.79
N LEU A 62 6.27 -3.07 21.75
CA LEU A 62 7.48 -3.86 21.50
C LEU A 62 8.70 -2.97 21.26
N HIS A 63 8.54 -1.88 20.50
CA HIS A 63 9.62 -0.93 20.29
C HIS A 63 10.07 -0.25 21.60
N ALA A 64 9.13 0.21 22.43
CA ALA A 64 9.44 0.80 23.72
C ALA A 64 10.19 -0.18 24.63
N LEU A 65 9.74 -1.44 24.66
CA LEU A 65 10.34 -2.50 25.45
C LEU A 65 11.76 -2.83 24.96
N CYS A 66 11.96 -2.89 23.64
CA CYS A 66 13.27 -3.10 23.02
C CYS A 66 14.25 -1.97 23.35
N THR A 67 13.81 -0.71 23.25
CA THR A 67 14.63 0.45 23.61
C THR A 67 14.99 0.43 25.09
N GLY A 68 14.02 0.12 25.97
CA GLY A 68 14.26 0.01 27.41
C GLY A 68 15.31 -1.04 27.75
N LYS A 69 15.23 -2.23 27.14
CA LYS A 69 16.24 -3.30 27.33
C LYS A 69 17.61 -2.90 26.80
N ARG A 70 17.67 -2.26 25.62
CA ARG A 70 18.93 -1.77 25.03
C ARG A 70 19.63 -0.76 25.94
N THR A 71 18.87 0.19 26.52
CA THR A 71 19.43 1.18 27.45
C THR A 71 19.89 0.54 28.76
N LYS A 72 19.17 -0.47 29.26
CA LYS A 72 19.47 -1.10 30.55
C LYS A 72 20.68 -2.04 30.50
N ASP A 73 20.74 -2.91 29.50
CA ASP A 73 21.73 -3.99 29.45
C ASP A 73 22.93 -3.64 28.55
N GLY A 74 22.82 -2.61 27.71
CA GLY A 74 23.85 -2.23 26.73
C GLY A 74 24.02 -3.24 25.58
N GLN A 75 23.18 -4.27 25.53
CA GLN A 75 23.22 -5.31 24.49
C GLN A 75 22.34 -4.97 23.29
N ASP A 76 22.62 -5.59 22.14
CA ASP A 76 21.87 -5.35 20.90
C ASP A 76 20.56 -6.15 20.86
N TRP A 77 19.57 -5.64 21.56
CA TRP A 77 18.18 -6.09 21.51
C TRP A 77 17.50 -5.63 20.22
N ILE A 78 16.70 -6.51 19.61
CA ILE A 78 15.92 -6.24 18.40
C ILE A 78 14.47 -6.72 18.55
N VAL A 79 13.56 -6.10 17.79
CA VAL A 79 12.19 -6.60 17.60
C VAL A 79 12.20 -7.55 16.39
N TYR A 80 11.83 -8.80 16.59
CA TYR A 80 11.76 -9.83 15.55
C TYR A 80 10.51 -10.68 15.73
N ALA A 81 9.72 -10.85 14.68
CA ALA A 81 8.51 -11.68 14.66
C ALA A 81 7.56 -11.46 15.87
N GLY A 82 7.31 -10.20 16.23
CA GLY A 82 6.43 -9.85 17.35
C GLY A 82 7.05 -10.05 18.75
N SER A 83 8.35 -10.32 18.84
CA SER A 83 9.06 -10.54 20.11
C SER A 83 10.30 -9.67 20.22
N VAL A 84 10.75 -9.38 21.45
CA VAL A 84 12.00 -8.66 21.72
C VAL A 84 13.07 -9.64 22.16
N ILE A 85 14.06 -9.84 21.32
CA ILE A 85 15.12 -10.85 21.50
C ILE A 85 16.50 -10.23 21.30
N LEU A 86 17.54 -10.90 21.80
CA LEU A 86 18.92 -10.53 21.52
C LEU A 86 19.26 -10.88 20.07
N ARG A 87 19.98 -9.99 19.37
CA ARG A 87 20.39 -10.26 17.99
C ARG A 87 21.22 -11.54 17.86
N SER A 88 22.04 -11.86 18.88
CA SER A 88 22.82 -13.09 18.94
C SER A 88 21.94 -14.35 18.95
N GLU A 89 20.75 -14.30 19.53
CA GLU A 89 19.89 -15.47 19.78
C GLU A 89 18.83 -15.71 18.69
N VAL A 90 18.80 -14.88 17.64
CA VAL A 90 17.81 -14.98 16.55
C VAL A 90 17.77 -16.37 15.92
N HIS A 91 18.93 -17.02 15.78
CA HIS A 91 19.03 -18.36 15.20
C HIS A 91 18.34 -19.43 16.06
N ILE A 92 18.48 -19.35 17.39
CA ILE A 92 17.83 -20.24 18.36
C ILE A 92 16.31 -20.05 18.28
N PHE A 93 15.87 -18.80 18.28
CA PHE A 93 14.45 -18.45 18.18
C PHE A 93 13.80 -19.00 16.90
N ARG A 94 14.52 -18.93 15.77
CA ARG A 94 14.03 -19.50 14.50
C ARG A 94 13.86 -21.02 14.55
N GLN A 95 14.80 -21.73 15.18
CA GLN A 95 14.71 -23.19 15.31
C GLN A 95 13.52 -23.59 16.18
N GLN A 96 13.29 -22.91 17.30
CA GLN A 96 12.16 -23.17 18.20
C GLN A 96 10.80 -22.97 17.53
N MET A 97 10.68 -21.97 16.65
CA MET A 97 9.43 -21.70 15.93
C MET A 97 9.13 -22.73 14.83
N GLN A 98 10.16 -23.41 14.30
CA GLN A 98 9.98 -24.47 13.30
C GLN A 98 9.53 -25.79 13.92
N THR A 99 9.87 -26.07 15.18
CA THR A 99 9.52 -27.33 15.85
C THR A 99 8.07 -27.40 16.31
N GLN A 100 7.36 -26.27 16.44
CA GLN A 100 5.97 -26.26 16.92
C GLN A 100 4.91 -26.35 15.81
N SER A 101 5.30 -26.46 14.53
CA SER A 101 4.36 -26.44 13.40
C SER A 101 3.94 -27.82 12.87
N ILE A 102 4.39 -28.93 13.48
CA ILE A 102 3.97 -30.28 13.09
C ILE A 102 2.93 -30.78 14.11
N PRO A 103 1.61 -30.70 13.83
CA PRO A 103 0.65 -31.46 14.62
C PRO A 103 0.97 -32.95 14.46
N PRO A 104 0.90 -33.77 15.53
CA PRO A 104 1.05 -35.21 15.39
C PRO A 104 -0.02 -35.73 14.43
N SER A 105 0.41 -36.21 13.25
CA SER A 105 -0.46 -36.89 12.31
C SER A 105 -1.11 -38.07 13.03
N THR A 106 -2.43 -38.02 13.19
CA THR A 106 -3.19 -39.14 13.73
C THR A 106 -3.00 -40.36 12.81
N PRO A 107 -2.65 -41.55 13.33
CA PRO A 107 -2.64 -42.74 12.52
C PRO A 107 -4.09 -43.06 12.11
N ASN A 108 -4.32 -43.10 10.79
CA ASN A 108 -5.58 -43.53 10.20
C ASN A 108 -5.75 -45.04 10.45
N THR A 109 -6.42 -45.42 11.53
CA THR A 109 -6.82 -46.81 11.75
C THR A 109 -8.04 -47.10 10.85
N LEU A 110 -7.79 -47.67 9.67
CA LEU A 110 -8.83 -48.34 8.91
C LEU A 110 -9.35 -49.51 9.74
N SER A 111 -10.54 -49.35 10.32
CA SER A 111 -11.35 -50.44 10.85
C SER A 111 -11.84 -51.27 9.68
N SER A 112 -11.08 -52.31 9.32
CA SER A 112 -11.58 -53.42 8.51
C SER A 112 -12.64 -54.15 9.33
N LYS A 113 -13.90 -53.95 8.95
CA LYS A 113 -15.00 -54.84 9.30
C LYS A 113 -14.74 -56.19 8.62
N ASN A 114 -14.66 -57.25 9.42
CA ASN A 114 -15.02 -58.61 9.02
C ASN A 114 -16.14 -59.07 9.95
#